data_AF-A0A497T3W8-F1
#
_entry.id   AF-A0A497T3W8-F1
#
_cell.length_a   1.000
_cell.length_b   1.000
_cell.length_c   1.000
_cell.angle_alpha   90.00
_cell.angle_beta   90.00
_cell.angle_gamma   90.00
#
_symmetry.space_group_name_H-M   'P 1'
#
loop_
_entity.id
_entity.type
_entity.pdbx_description
1 polymer ?
#
loop_
_entity_poly.entity_id
_entity_poly.type
_entity_poly.pdbx_seq_one_letter_code
_entity_poly.pdbx_strand_id
1 'polypeptide(L)'
;MKIIKKNWWIIPLIFIVITGFWIRCLPARFGELQALDPFYFLRMGEYVLSHNFQLPQRDMLRYSPYGVDPWLVEYPLPVYFPAVCYALLTGLGLKMHYLHFAILWPAVMGTLAVLFGFFVGRELFKSDFAGLFTSFFLAVTPAFITRTSAGFFEKEPLSAPFIMLTIYFFLKAYNS
;
A
#
# COMPACT_ATOMS: atom_id res chain seq x y z
N MET A 1 23.77 -22.91 -14.29
CA MET A 1 22.74 -23.89 -13.84
C MET A 1 22.62 -24.04 -12.31
N LYS A 2 23.73 -24.10 -11.53
CA LYS A 2 23.66 -24.24 -10.05
C LYS A 2 22.96 -23.07 -9.31
N ILE A 3 23.15 -21.83 -9.76
CA ILE A 3 22.53 -20.63 -9.15
C ILE A 3 21.01 -20.67 -9.30
N ILE A 4 20.52 -21.10 -10.47
CA ILE A 4 19.07 -21.23 -10.75
C ILE A 4 18.44 -22.30 -9.85
N LYS A 5 19.15 -23.42 -9.58
CA LYS A 5 18.67 -24.44 -8.64
C LYS A 5 18.57 -23.93 -7.18
N LYS A 6 19.48 -23.04 -6.75
CA LYS A 6 19.48 -22.51 -5.38
C LYS A 6 18.36 -21.48 -5.15
N ASN A 7 18.06 -20.68 -6.15
CA ASN A 7 17.13 -19.55 -6.04
C ASN A 7 15.89 -19.71 -6.93
N TRP A 8 15.44 -20.95 -7.12
CA TRP A 8 14.33 -21.29 -8.01
C TRP A 8 13.03 -20.56 -7.63
N TRP A 9 12.84 -20.25 -6.34
CA TRP A 9 11.68 -19.56 -5.78
C TRP A 9 11.51 -18.12 -6.27
N ILE A 10 12.55 -17.49 -6.81
CA ILE A 10 12.48 -16.11 -7.31
C ILE A 10 11.50 -16.00 -8.49
N ILE A 11 11.55 -16.96 -9.42
CA ILE A 11 10.72 -16.96 -10.63
C ILE A 11 9.21 -17.03 -10.28
N PRO A 12 8.72 -18.02 -9.49
CA PRO A 12 7.31 -18.06 -9.11
C PRO A 12 6.92 -16.88 -8.23
N LEU A 13 7.81 -16.36 -7.38
CA LEU A 13 7.51 -15.16 -6.58
C LEU A 13 7.28 -13.94 -7.48
N ILE A 14 8.11 -13.71 -8.49
CA ILE A 14 7.91 -12.63 -9.47
C ILE A 14 6.56 -12.80 -10.18
N PHE A 15 6.22 -14.02 -10.59
CA PHE A 15 4.93 -14.31 -11.21
C PHE A 15 3.75 -14.01 -10.28
N ILE A 16 3.82 -14.40 -9.01
CA ILE A 16 2.81 -14.12 -7.98
C ILE A 16 2.65 -12.60 -7.78
N VAL A 17 3.76 -11.87 -7.66
CA VAL A 17 3.78 -10.41 -7.47
C VAL A 17 3.17 -9.69 -8.67
N ILE A 18 3.55 -10.06 -9.90
CA ILE A 18 2.98 -9.48 -11.13
C ILE A 18 1.48 -9.77 -11.23
N THR A 19 1.07 -11.01 -10.95
CA THR A 19 -0.35 -11.40 -10.98
C THR A 19 -1.14 -10.62 -9.91
N GLY A 20 -0.60 -10.51 -8.70
CA GLY A 20 -1.20 -9.77 -7.60
C GLY A 20 -1.39 -8.28 -7.91
N PHE A 21 -0.40 -7.66 -8.56
CA PHE A 21 -0.49 -6.27 -9.04
C PHE A 21 -1.52 -6.12 -10.15
N TRP A 22 -1.49 -7.01 -11.15
CA TRP A 22 -2.40 -6.98 -12.28
C TRP A 22 -3.87 -7.07 -11.85
N ILE A 23 -4.21 -8.02 -10.96
CA ILE A 23 -5.57 -8.17 -10.41
C ILE A 23 -6.01 -6.89 -9.67
N ARG A 24 -5.12 -6.30 -8.85
CA ARG A 24 -5.41 -5.08 -8.08
C ARG A 24 -5.56 -3.85 -8.98
N CYS A 25 -4.98 -3.85 -10.17
CA CYS A 25 -5.12 -2.76 -11.13
C CYS A 25 -6.40 -2.84 -11.97
N LEU A 26 -7.16 -3.95 -11.95
CA LEU A 26 -8.38 -4.09 -12.76
C LEU A 26 -9.39 -2.94 -12.55
N PRO A 27 -9.62 -2.43 -11.33
CA PRO A 27 -10.53 -1.30 -11.12
C PRO A 27 -10.00 0.05 -11.62
N ALA A 28 -8.69 0.19 -11.88
CA ALA A 28 -8.10 1.44 -12.34
C ALA A 28 -8.66 1.90 -13.70
N ARG A 29 -9.25 0.99 -14.48
CA ARG A 29 -9.93 1.28 -15.76
C ARG A 29 -11.07 2.30 -15.65
N PHE A 30 -11.64 2.46 -14.45
CA PHE A 30 -12.72 3.42 -14.21
C PHE A 30 -12.19 4.83 -13.97
N GLY A 31 -10.91 5.01 -13.63
CA GLY A 31 -10.32 6.33 -13.41
C GLY A 31 -10.85 7.07 -12.18
N GLU A 32 -11.46 6.35 -11.24
CA GLU A 32 -12.17 6.92 -10.08
C GLU A 32 -11.66 6.32 -8.76
N LEU A 33 -11.81 7.10 -7.69
CA LEU A 33 -11.70 6.57 -6.33
C LEU A 33 -12.93 5.72 -6.01
N GLN A 34 -12.72 4.64 -5.26
CA GLN A 34 -13.78 3.76 -4.80
C GLN A 34 -14.14 4.09 -3.35
N ALA A 35 -15.38 3.82 -2.93
CA ALA A 35 -15.89 4.15 -1.60
C ALA A 35 -15.89 5.67 -1.30
N LEU A 36 -16.25 6.04 -0.06
CA LEU A 36 -16.40 7.44 0.36
C LEU A 36 -15.14 7.98 1.05
N ASP A 37 -14.53 7.18 1.92
CA ASP A 37 -13.37 7.60 2.73
C ASP A 37 -12.16 8.05 1.89
N PRO A 38 -11.84 7.43 0.73
CA PRO A 38 -10.69 7.84 -0.08
C PRO A 38 -10.68 9.29 -0.55
N PHE A 39 -11.86 9.91 -0.73
CA PHE A 39 -11.95 11.32 -1.11
C PHE A 39 -11.40 12.25 -0.03
N TYR A 40 -11.52 11.86 1.25
CA TYR A 40 -10.91 12.59 2.35
C TYR A 40 -9.38 12.57 2.24
N PHE A 41 -8.79 11.39 2.09
CA PHE A 41 -7.33 11.24 2.00
C PHE A 41 -6.74 11.91 0.76
N LEU A 42 -7.46 11.87 -0.37
CA LEU A 42 -7.07 12.61 -1.56
C LEU A 42 -6.98 14.11 -1.27
N ARG A 43 -8.06 14.71 -0.75
CA ARG A 43 -8.12 16.14 -0.45
C ARG A 43 -7.05 16.56 0.56
N MET A 44 -6.85 15.78 1.62
CA MET A 44 -5.81 16.08 2.61
C MET A 44 -4.42 15.94 2.02
N GLY A 45 -4.19 14.95 1.13
CA GLY A 45 -2.96 14.79 0.38
C GLY A 45 -2.65 15.98 -0.53
N GLU A 46 -3.64 16.44 -1.29
CA GLU A 46 -3.53 17.65 -2.14
C GLU A 46 -3.25 18.90 -1.30
N TYR A 47 -3.90 19.01 -0.13
CA TYR A 47 -3.67 20.11 0.79
C TYR A 47 -2.22 20.13 1.28
N VAL A 48 -1.69 19.02 1.80
CA VAL A 48 -0.31 18.98 2.32
C VAL A 48 0.72 19.23 1.20
N LEU A 49 0.46 18.74 -0.02
CA LEU A 49 1.34 18.99 -1.17
C LEU A 49 1.37 20.47 -1.59
N SER A 50 0.25 21.18 -1.47
CA SER A 50 0.15 22.61 -1.81
C SER A 50 0.56 23.55 -0.67
N HIS A 51 0.67 23.05 0.57
CA HIS A 51 0.94 23.86 1.77
C HIS A 51 2.21 23.42 2.51
N ASN A 52 3.29 23.12 1.79
CA ASN A 52 4.60 22.78 2.38
C ASN A 52 4.54 21.66 3.43
N PHE A 53 3.76 20.61 3.16
CA PHE A 53 3.53 19.49 4.06
C PHE A 53 2.91 19.89 5.42
N GLN A 54 2.08 20.93 5.44
CA GLN A 54 1.30 21.30 6.63
C GLN A 54 -0.15 20.88 6.46
N LEU A 55 -0.73 20.27 7.49
CA LEU A 55 -2.18 20.04 7.58
C LEU A 55 -2.89 21.37 7.92
N PRO A 56 -4.18 21.52 7.55
CA PRO A 56 -4.95 22.67 7.99
C PRO A 56 -5.04 22.64 9.51
N GLN A 57 -4.84 23.79 10.16
CA GLN A 57 -5.00 23.92 11.62
C GLN A 57 -6.43 23.56 12.05
N ARG A 58 -7.41 23.85 11.19
CA ARG A 58 -8.81 23.51 11.40
C ARG A 58 -9.48 23.28 10.06
N ASP A 59 -10.02 22.09 9.87
CA ASP A 59 -10.75 21.68 8.67
C ASP A 59 -12.23 22.06 8.80
N MET A 60 -12.58 23.19 8.21
CA MET A 60 -13.94 23.73 8.22
C MET A 60 -14.90 23.02 7.25
N LEU A 61 -14.38 22.14 6.37
CA LEU A 61 -15.21 21.38 5.44
C LEU A 61 -15.84 20.13 6.09
N ARG A 62 -15.42 19.79 7.31
CA ARG A 62 -16.02 18.74 8.14
C ARG A 62 -16.58 19.38 9.42
N TYR A 63 -17.56 18.73 10.05
CA TYR A 63 -18.11 19.17 11.35
C TYR A 63 -18.60 20.63 11.37
N SER A 64 -19.38 21.03 10.37
CA SER A 64 -19.99 22.37 10.33
C SER A 64 -20.88 22.61 11.57
N PRO A 65 -20.87 23.82 12.16
CA PRO A 65 -20.12 25.03 11.77
C PRO A 65 -18.72 25.12 12.40
N TYR A 66 -18.35 24.19 13.26
CA TYR A 66 -17.19 24.34 14.12
C TYR A 66 -15.88 23.92 13.46
N GLY A 67 -15.90 23.04 12.47
CA GLY A 67 -14.66 22.45 11.94
C GLY A 67 -14.03 21.44 12.91
N VAL A 68 -12.99 20.75 12.45
CA VAL A 68 -12.22 19.80 13.25
C VAL A 68 -10.73 20.00 13.07
N ASP A 69 -9.94 19.81 14.13
CA ASP A 69 -8.48 19.75 14.02
C ASP A 69 -8.08 18.34 13.54
N PRO A 70 -7.53 18.18 12.33
CA PRO A 70 -7.12 16.87 11.82
C PRO A 70 -6.07 16.18 12.68
N TRP A 71 -5.23 16.94 13.40
CA TRP A 71 -4.19 16.39 14.26
C TRP A 71 -4.75 15.61 15.45
N LEU A 72 -5.99 15.91 15.85
CA LEU A 72 -6.63 15.28 17.00
C LEU A 72 -7.47 14.05 16.64
N VAL A 73 -7.91 13.95 15.37
CA VAL A 73 -8.92 12.95 14.97
C VAL A 73 -8.44 11.98 13.92
N GLU A 74 -7.30 12.21 13.27
CA GLU A 74 -6.80 11.34 12.20
C GLU A 74 -5.40 10.80 12.44
N TYR A 75 -5.13 9.66 11.82
CA TYR A 75 -3.77 9.17 11.67
C TYR A 75 -3.05 9.96 10.55
N PRO A 76 -1.87 10.53 10.83
CA PRO A 76 -1.16 11.34 9.83
C PRO A 76 -0.54 10.50 8.71
N LEU A 77 -0.14 9.26 8.99
CA LEU A 77 0.65 8.44 8.07
C LEU A 77 -0.07 8.13 6.75
N PRO A 78 -1.36 7.79 6.71
CA PRO A 78 -2.15 7.66 5.47
C PRO A 78 -2.18 8.89 4.56
N VAL A 79 -1.95 10.09 5.11
CA VAL A 79 -1.86 11.33 4.30
C VAL A 79 -0.43 11.59 3.87
N TYR A 80 0.51 11.60 4.83
CA TYR A 80 1.89 12.02 4.57
C TYR A 80 2.69 11.02 3.74
N PHE A 81 2.55 9.72 4.00
CA PHE A 81 3.36 8.71 3.32
C PHE A 81 3.14 8.68 1.79
N PRO A 82 1.89 8.64 1.27
CA PRO A 82 1.66 8.76 -0.17
C PRO A 82 2.09 10.12 -0.73
N ALA A 83 1.86 11.22 0.00
CA ALA A 83 2.25 12.56 -0.44
C ALA A 83 3.78 12.71 -0.60
N VAL A 84 4.57 12.22 0.37
CA VAL A 84 6.03 12.22 0.29
C VAL A 84 6.50 11.34 -0.86
N CYS A 85 5.94 10.13 -1.03
CA CYS A 85 6.28 9.26 -2.15
C CYS A 85 5.99 9.94 -3.50
N TYR A 86 4.83 10.59 -3.62
CA TYR A 86 4.45 11.34 -4.81
C TYR A 86 5.42 12.49 -5.10
N ALA A 87 5.76 13.30 -4.09
CA ALA A 87 6.69 14.42 -4.25
C ALA A 87 8.09 13.95 -4.68
N LEU A 88 8.60 12.87 -4.08
CA LEU A 88 9.88 12.26 -4.46
C LEU A 88 9.84 11.76 -5.91
N LEU A 89 8.80 11.01 -6.30
CA LEU A 89 8.66 10.50 -7.66
C LEU A 89 8.50 11.63 -8.69
N THR A 90 7.76 12.68 -8.35
CA THR A 90 7.63 13.88 -9.20
C THR A 90 8.97 14.58 -9.38
N GLY A 91 9.76 14.70 -8.31
CA GLY A 91 11.14 15.21 -8.36
C GLY A 91 12.08 14.35 -9.22
N LEU A 92 11.79 13.05 -9.34
CA LEU A 92 12.49 12.11 -10.24
C LEU A 92 11.92 12.08 -11.67
N GLY A 93 10.95 12.95 -11.99
CA GLY A 93 10.41 13.12 -13.34
C GLY A 93 9.07 12.42 -13.61
N LEU A 94 8.37 11.91 -12.58
CA LEU A 94 7.01 11.41 -12.74
C LEU A 94 6.07 12.55 -13.19
N LYS A 95 5.45 12.40 -14.35
CA LYS A 95 4.45 13.33 -14.90
C LYS A 95 3.04 12.75 -14.74
N MET A 96 2.53 12.75 -13.51
CA MET A 96 1.23 12.18 -13.17
C MET A 96 0.50 13.11 -12.20
N HIS A 97 -0.81 13.32 -12.40
CA HIS A 97 -1.63 14.05 -11.43
C HIS A 97 -1.80 13.24 -10.13
N TYR A 98 -1.86 13.92 -8.98
CA TYR A 98 -1.95 13.25 -7.68
C TYR A 98 -3.16 12.30 -7.56
N LEU A 99 -4.30 12.64 -8.17
CA LEU A 99 -5.46 11.74 -8.27
C LEU A 99 -5.10 10.37 -8.88
N HIS A 100 -4.39 10.35 -10.01
CA HIS A 100 -4.03 9.09 -10.68
C HIS A 100 -3.01 8.30 -9.85
N PHE A 101 -2.12 9.00 -9.16
CA PHE A 101 -1.22 8.39 -8.19
C PHE A 101 -2.01 7.74 -7.04
N ALA A 102 -2.96 8.47 -6.46
CA ALA A 102 -3.82 7.98 -5.38
C ALA A 102 -4.68 6.77 -5.81
N ILE A 103 -5.15 6.74 -7.05
CA ILE A 103 -5.88 5.58 -7.60
C ILE A 103 -4.97 4.34 -7.67
N LEU A 104 -3.71 4.47 -8.10
CA LEU A 104 -2.79 3.33 -8.22
C LEU A 104 -2.13 2.92 -6.91
N TRP A 105 -2.03 3.86 -5.96
CA TRP A 105 -1.34 3.69 -4.69
C TRP A 105 -1.73 2.42 -3.91
N PRO A 106 -3.04 2.11 -3.72
CA PRO A 106 -3.44 0.90 -3.01
C PRO A 106 -2.94 -0.39 -3.66
N ALA A 107 -2.95 -0.45 -5.00
CA ALA A 107 -2.50 -1.63 -5.75
C ALA A 107 -1.00 -1.88 -5.55
N VAL A 108 -0.20 -0.80 -5.52
CA VAL A 108 1.24 -0.88 -5.21
C VAL A 108 1.44 -1.40 -3.79
N MET A 109 0.77 -0.82 -2.79
CA MET A 109 0.95 -1.20 -1.38
C MET A 109 0.45 -2.62 -1.09
N GLY A 110 -0.68 -3.02 -1.67
CA GLY A 110 -1.20 -4.38 -1.60
C GLY A 110 -0.24 -5.40 -2.21
N THR A 111 0.43 -5.04 -3.30
CA THR A 111 1.44 -5.89 -3.94
C THR A 111 2.71 -5.99 -3.10
N LEU A 112 3.13 -4.90 -2.45
CA LEU A 112 4.23 -4.95 -1.47
C LEU A 112 3.91 -5.88 -0.31
N ALA A 113 2.67 -5.89 0.18
CA ALA A 113 2.24 -6.84 1.20
C ALA A 113 2.32 -8.30 0.72
N VAL A 114 1.97 -8.58 -0.54
CA VAL A 114 2.16 -9.92 -1.16
C VAL A 114 3.63 -10.33 -1.15
N LEU A 115 4.52 -9.42 -1.55
CA LEU A 115 5.97 -9.65 -1.52
C LEU A 115 6.47 -9.90 -0.09
N PHE A 116 6.04 -9.10 0.88
CA PHE A 116 6.49 -9.26 2.26
C PHE A 116 5.89 -10.48 2.95
N GLY A 117 4.68 -10.90 2.55
CA GLY A 117 4.08 -12.15 2.99
C GLY A 117 4.91 -13.38 2.64
N PHE A 118 5.66 -13.36 1.53
CA PHE A 118 6.63 -14.43 1.22
C PHE A 118 7.65 -14.60 2.33
N PHE A 119 8.23 -13.49 2.80
CA PHE A 119 9.26 -13.54 3.85
C PHE A 119 8.68 -14.00 5.19
N VAL A 120 7.43 -13.61 5.51
CA VAL A 120 6.73 -14.11 6.70
C VAL A 120 6.58 -15.63 6.66
N GLY A 121 5.97 -16.18 5.60
CA GLY A 121 5.75 -17.63 5.49
C GLY A 121 7.05 -18.42 5.44
N ARG A 122 8.06 -17.90 4.74
CA ARG A 122 9.38 -18.51 4.68
C ARG A 122 10.08 -18.53 6.03
N GLU A 123 10.01 -17.44 6.79
CA GLU A 123 10.68 -17.35 8.10
C GLU A 123 10.01 -18.24 9.14
N LEU A 124 8.67 -18.31 9.12
CA LEU A 124 7.87 -19.10 10.05
C LEU A 124 8.09 -20.61 9.89
N PHE A 125 8.12 -21.11 8.64
CA PHE A 125 8.22 -22.54 8.36
C PHE A 125 9.61 -22.98 7.85
N LYS A 126 10.57 -22.05 7.76
CA LYS A 126 11.90 -22.27 7.17
C LYS A 126 11.85 -22.93 5.79
N SER A 127 10.87 -22.55 4.97
CA SER A 127 10.57 -23.18 3.68
C SER A 127 10.19 -22.16 2.61
N ASP A 128 10.89 -22.18 1.48
CA ASP A 128 10.57 -21.34 0.33
C ASP A 128 9.17 -21.66 -0.23
N PHE A 129 8.74 -22.92 -0.19
CA PHE A 129 7.38 -23.30 -0.59
C PHE A 129 6.32 -22.65 0.28
N ALA A 130 6.52 -22.65 1.60
CA ALA A 130 5.58 -22.01 2.52
C ALA A 130 5.47 -20.50 2.24
N GLY A 131 6.60 -19.82 2.02
CA GLY A 131 6.60 -18.42 1.60
C GLY A 131 5.85 -18.20 0.29
N LEU A 132 6.07 -19.05 -0.72
CA LEU A 132 5.36 -18.96 -2.00
C LEU A 132 3.85 -19.13 -1.80
N PHE A 133 3.39 -20.12 -1.03
CA PHE A 133 1.97 -20.29 -0.74
C PHE A 133 1.38 -19.11 0.02
N THR A 134 2.07 -18.58 1.04
CA THR A 134 1.62 -17.37 1.77
C THR A 134 1.45 -16.19 0.82
N SER A 135 2.45 -15.90 -0.02
CA SER A 135 2.37 -14.81 -1.00
C SER A 135 1.27 -15.06 -2.05
N PHE A 136 1.12 -16.29 -2.54
CA PHE A 136 0.09 -16.65 -3.51
C PHE A 136 -1.31 -16.43 -2.94
N PHE A 137 -1.59 -16.93 -1.73
CA PHE A 137 -2.90 -16.72 -1.11
C PHE A 137 -3.18 -15.25 -0.86
N LEU A 138 -2.20 -14.46 -0.39
CA LEU A 138 -2.36 -13.01 -0.30
C LEU A 138 -2.61 -12.35 -1.68
N ALA A 139 -1.97 -12.84 -2.74
CA ALA A 139 -2.14 -12.27 -4.07
C ALA A 139 -3.58 -12.41 -4.59
N VAL A 140 -4.25 -13.53 -4.30
CA VAL A 140 -5.54 -13.90 -4.89
C VAL A 140 -6.75 -13.84 -3.93
N THR A 141 -6.53 -13.65 -2.63
CA THR A 141 -7.64 -13.64 -1.64
C THR A 141 -8.55 -12.43 -1.85
N PRO A 142 -9.86 -12.62 -2.17
CA PRO A 142 -10.77 -11.51 -2.48
C PRO A 142 -10.91 -10.51 -1.32
N ALA A 143 -11.01 -11.00 -0.08
CA ALA A 143 -11.12 -10.13 1.09
C ALA A 143 -9.94 -9.14 1.21
N PHE A 144 -8.73 -9.59 0.88
CA PHE A 144 -7.55 -8.72 0.90
C PHE A 144 -7.49 -7.81 -0.35
N ILE A 145 -7.88 -8.32 -1.52
CA ILE A 145 -7.95 -7.55 -2.76
C ILE A 145 -8.92 -6.37 -2.64
N THR A 146 -10.11 -6.58 -2.08
CA THR A 146 -11.14 -5.51 -1.96
C THR A 146 -10.67 -4.27 -1.18
N ARG A 147 -9.72 -4.45 -0.25
CA ARG A 147 -9.13 -3.37 0.56
C ARG A 147 -7.77 -2.89 0.07
N THR A 148 -7.25 -3.45 -1.03
CA THR A 148 -5.92 -3.11 -1.57
C THR A 148 -5.90 -2.94 -3.09
N SER A 149 -7.08 -2.80 -3.70
CA SER A 149 -7.21 -2.60 -5.15
C SER A 149 -7.22 -1.12 -5.51
N ALA A 150 -6.88 -0.84 -6.76
CA ALA A 150 -6.87 0.51 -7.29
C ALA A 150 -8.19 1.25 -7.00
N GLY A 151 -8.07 2.51 -6.61
CA GLY A 151 -9.19 3.36 -6.20
C GLY A 151 -9.53 3.29 -4.71
N PHE A 152 -9.11 2.25 -3.96
CA PHE A 152 -9.34 2.15 -2.51
C PHE A 152 -8.27 2.89 -1.68
N PHE A 153 -8.14 4.21 -1.84
CA PHE A 153 -7.08 5.04 -1.24
C PHE A 153 -7.33 5.35 0.26
N GLU A 154 -7.01 4.38 1.11
CA GLU A 154 -7.05 4.41 2.60
C GLU A 154 -5.62 4.00 3.14
N LYS A 155 -5.22 4.05 4.42
CA LYS A 155 -5.65 3.13 5.48
C LYS A 155 -5.03 1.75 5.39
N GLU A 156 -5.92 0.81 5.14
CA GLU A 156 -5.67 -0.62 5.05
C GLU A 156 -4.65 -1.00 3.97
N PRO A 157 -4.67 -0.42 2.74
CA PRO A 157 -3.63 -0.71 1.77
C PRO A 157 -2.24 -0.33 2.26
N LEU A 158 -2.11 0.85 2.89
CA LEU A 158 -0.84 1.32 3.44
C LEU A 158 -0.36 0.44 4.58
N SER A 159 -1.25 0.07 5.51
CA SER A 159 -0.86 -0.70 6.70
C SER A 159 -0.47 -2.14 6.38
N ALA A 160 -1.04 -2.75 5.33
CA ALA A 160 -0.80 -4.14 4.96
C ALA A 160 0.69 -4.53 4.83
N PRO A 161 1.54 -3.83 4.04
CA PRO A 161 2.96 -4.15 3.97
C PRO A 161 3.70 -3.93 5.29
N PHE A 162 3.32 -2.92 6.08
CA PHE A 162 3.95 -2.68 7.39
C PHE A 162 3.61 -3.76 8.41
N ILE A 163 2.39 -4.30 8.38
CA ILE A 163 2.00 -5.45 9.20
C ILE A 163 2.86 -6.66 8.83
N MET A 164 3.02 -6.95 7.53
CA MET A 164 3.85 -8.06 7.07
C MET A 164 5.32 -7.91 7.48
N LEU A 165 5.88 -6.70 7.34
CA LEU A 165 7.25 -6.40 7.78
C LEU A 165 7.41 -6.53 9.29
N THR A 166 6.46 -6.02 10.06
CA THR A 166 6.47 -6.12 11.52
C THR A 166 6.51 -7.58 11.96
N ILE A 167 5.62 -8.41 11.40
CA ILE A 167 5.58 -9.84 11.69
C ILE A 167 6.90 -10.51 11.26
N TYR A 168 7.40 -10.21 10.06
CA TYR A 168 8.65 -10.77 9.57
C TYR A 168 9.83 -10.45 10.48
N PHE A 169 10.03 -9.18 10.84
CA PHE A 169 11.14 -8.77 11.69
C PHE A 169 11.00 -9.29 13.11
N PHE A 170 9.78 -9.38 13.64
CA PHE A 170 9.53 -10.04 14.92
C PHE A 170 9.96 -11.51 14.91
N LEU A 171 9.52 -12.28 13.90
CA LEU A 171 9.91 -13.69 13.74
C LEU A 171 11.42 -13.84 13.56
N LYS A 172 12.03 -12.94 12.77
CA LYS A 172 13.46 -12.96 12.53
C LYS A 172 14.25 -12.69 13.82
N ALA A 173 13.82 -11.72 14.61
CA ALA A 173 14.44 -11.40 15.89
C ALA A 173 14.29 -12.54 16.91
N TYR A 174 13.12 -13.19 16.94
CA TYR A 174 12.86 -14.34 17.81
C TYR A 174 13.69 -15.57 17.46
N ASN A 175 13.95 -15.78 16.15
CA ASN A 175 14.72 -16.92 15.66
C ASN A 175 16.24 -16.67 15.58
N SER A 176 16.70 -15.46 15.91
CA SER A 176 18.12 -15.08 15.92
C SER A 176 18.79 -15.49 17.23
#